data_AF-A0A832PTV5-F1
#
_entry.id   AF-A0A832PTV5-F1
#
_cell.length_a   1.000
_cell.length_b   1.000
_cell.length_c   1.000
_cell.angle_alpha   90.00
_cell.angle_beta   90.00
_cell.angle_gamma   90.00
#
_symmetry.space_group_name_H-M   'P 1'
#
loop_
_entity.id
_entity.type
_entity.pdbx_description
1 polymer ?
#
loop_
_entity_poly.entity_id
_entity_poly.type
_entity_poly.pdbx_seq_one_letter_code
_entity_poly.pdbx_strand_id
1 'polypeptide(L)'
;MHDLLGFGLLIVTFLVLVAVLIYFVLPLLMTWVFGTLAYVIALFFIVRHGRVHPDHLDSYLKPGLPWMVVILTIVAPTLHAAYLYFEGPADIWMWIAGFNTLIPLAMTGRTLIRHHRQKRRYIKEGHDVEDLISTIKAKISTVEVRLDLLSLVSTLHYEPESWEILAGLPEDSFDLKREEITKVEKSLSELATEFTNVLHGLDEGLTQIREGAQDRDQILAPLVQTIERLRAEYDSKMVTAQALITEVLPGVLGSEQFF
;
A
#
# COMPACT_ATOMS: atom_id res chain seq x y z
N MET A 1 29.81 42.72 17.59
CA MET A 1 30.83 41.84 18.22
C MET A 1 30.23 40.84 19.21
N HIS A 2 29.13 41.16 19.91
CA HIS A 2 28.47 40.23 20.84
C HIS A 2 27.88 38.98 20.15
N ASP A 3 27.39 39.11 18.90
CA ASP A 3 26.85 37.98 18.13
C ASP A 3 27.93 36.99 17.62
N LEU A 4 29.15 37.47 17.37
CA LEU A 4 30.27 36.62 16.94
C LEU A 4 30.78 35.73 18.09
N LEU A 5 30.77 36.24 19.32
CA LEU A 5 31.09 35.46 20.51
C LEU A 5 30.01 34.43 20.83
N GLY A 6 28.72 34.82 20.73
CA GLY A 6 27.60 33.89 20.91
C GLY A 6 27.61 32.77 19.85
N PHE A 7 27.86 33.10 18.59
CA PHE A 7 28.00 32.13 17.51
C PHE A 7 29.22 31.21 17.69
N GLY A 8 30.37 31.77 18.06
CA GLY A 8 31.58 31.00 18.36
C GLY A 8 31.38 30.03 19.53
N LEU A 9 30.70 30.47 20.60
CA LEU A 9 30.36 29.61 21.73
C LEU A 9 29.40 28.50 21.31
N LEU A 10 28.41 28.79 20.47
CA LEU A 10 27.49 27.78 19.93
C LEU A 10 28.24 26.73 19.11
N ILE A 11 29.19 27.13 18.26
CA ILE A 11 30.03 26.18 17.50
C ILE A 11 30.84 25.30 18.45
N VAL A 12 31.51 25.89 19.45
CA VAL A 12 32.31 25.13 20.41
C VAL A 12 31.43 24.15 21.20
N THR A 13 30.27 24.61 21.68
CA THR A 13 29.30 23.74 22.37
C THR A 13 28.81 22.62 21.46
N PHE A 14 28.50 22.90 20.20
CA PHE A 14 28.10 21.88 19.23
C PHE A 14 29.21 20.84 19.00
N LEU A 15 30.45 21.28 18.80
CA LEU A 15 31.60 20.39 18.64
C LEU A 15 31.84 19.51 19.88
N VAL A 16 31.72 20.08 21.08
CA VAL A 16 31.82 19.33 22.34
C VAL A 16 30.70 18.30 22.43
N LEU A 17 29.45 18.66 22.10
CA LEU A 17 28.33 17.72 22.09
C LEU A 17 28.55 16.58 21.10
N VAL A 18 29.04 16.88 19.89
CA VAL A 18 29.38 15.86 18.88
C VAL A 18 30.51 14.95 19.38
N ALA A 19 31.55 15.50 20.01
CA ALA A 19 32.61 14.71 20.60
C ALA A 19 32.10 13.80 21.73
N VAL A 20 31.24 14.31 22.62
CA VAL A 20 30.61 13.50 23.67
C VAL A 20 29.77 12.38 23.07
N LEU A 21 29.01 12.66 22.00
CA LEU A 21 28.20 11.67 21.30
C LEU A 21 29.07 10.55 20.70
N ILE A 22 30.15 10.91 20.00
CA ILE A 22 31.01 9.95 19.27
C ILE A 22 31.90 9.15 20.22
N TYR A 23 32.51 9.78 21.21
CA TYR A 23 33.51 9.12 22.07
C TYR A 23 32.92 8.43 23.30
N PHE A 24 31.72 8.82 23.75
CA PHE A 24 31.12 8.27 24.97
C PHE A 24 29.78 7.60 24.70
N VAL A 25 28.82 8.32 24.09
CA VAL A 25 27.45 7.81 23.93
C VAL A 25 27.39 6.65 22.94
N LEU A 26 27.97 6.80 21.75
CA LEU A 26 27.89 5.78 20.71
C LEU A 26 28.61 4.47 21.11
N PRO A 27 29.82 4.49 21.69
CA PRO A 27 30.45 3.29 22.23
C PRO A 27 29.62 2.64 23.33
N LEU A 28 29.07 3.44 24.27
CA LEU A 28 28.19 2.91 25.31
C LEU A 28 26.97 2.20 24.73
N LEU A 29 26.30 2.80 23.74
CA LEU A 29 25.16 2.18 23.07
C LEU A 29 25.59 0.90 22.35
N MET A 30 26.66 0.95 21.55
CA MET A 30 27.20 -0.19 20.81
C MET A 30 27.60 -1.35 21.72
N THR A 31 28.15 -1.06 22.90
CA THR A 31 28.53 -2.11 23.85
C THR A 31 27.32 -2.70 24.56
N TRP A 32 26.31 -1.89 24.93
CA TRP A 32 25.30 -2.35 25.90
C TRP A 32 23.89 -2.58 25.36
N VAL A 33 23.38 -1.72 24.48
CA VAL A 33 21.92 -1.67 24.17
C VAL A 33 21.57 -1.48 22.70
N PHE A 34 22.56 -1.47 21.81
CA PHE A 34 22.34 -1.15 20.40
C PHE A 34 21.34 -2.10 19.71
N GLY A 35 21.42 -3.41 19.97
CA GLY A 35 20.45 -4.37 19.41
C GLY A 35 19.01 -4.07 19.81
N THR A 36 18.77 -3.79 21.10
CA THR A 36 17.44 -3.39 21.59
C THR A 36 17.00 -2.05 21.01
N LEU A 37 17.89 -1.05 20.99
CA LEU A 37 17.57 0.28 20.50
C LEU A 37 17.19 0.25 19.01
N ALA A 38 17.98 -0.46 18.19
CA ALA A 38 17.70 -0.66 16.77
C ALA A 38 16.36 -1.35 16.55
N TYR A 39 16.06 -2.40 17.34
CA TYR A 39 14.77 -3.06 17.31
C TYR A 39 13.62 -2.10 17.68
N VAL A 40 13.74 -1.33 18.76
CA VAL A 40 12.69 -0.40 19.23
C VAL A 40 12.41 0.67 18.20
N ILE A 41 13.45 1.26 17.61
CA ILE A 41 13.31 2.27 16.55
C ILE A 41 12.55 1.67 15.37
N ALA A 42 12.98 0.52 14.87
CA ALA A 42 12.34 -0.12 13.72
C ALA A 42 10.89 -0.57 14.05
N LEU A 43 10.64 -1.12 15.23
CA LEU A 43 9.29 -1.45 15.70
C LEU A 43 8.39 -0.21 15.74
N PHE A 44 8.91 0.92 16.25
CA PHE A 44 8.16 2.18 16.28
C PHE A 44 7.77 2.63 14.88
N PHE A 45 8.69 2.58 13.91
CA PHE A 45 8.38 2.90 12.52
C PHE A 45 7.32 1.97 11.91
N ILE A 46 7.45 0.66 12.13
CA ILE A 46 6.48 -0.34 11.65
C ILE A 46 5.11 -0.09 12.26
N VAL A 47 5.01 0.11 13.57
CA VAL A 47 3.72 0.33 14.24
C VAL A 47 3.12 1.68 13.87
N ARG A 48 3.93 2.72 13.67
CA ARG A 48 3.44 4.05 13.31
C ARG A 48 2.84 4.10 11.91
N HIS A 49 3.49 3.49 10.92
CA HIS A 49 3.09 3.60 9.51
C HIS A 49 2.36 2.36 8.98
N GLY A 50 2.42 1.26 9.72
CA GLY A 50 1.92 -0.05 9.29
C GLY A 50 0.52 -0.40 9.77
N ARG A 51 -0.19 0.51 10.45
CA ARG A 51 -1.55 0.27 10.93
C ARG A 51 -2.56 0.25 9.78
N VAL A 52 -3.56 -0.62 9.88
CA VAL A 52 -4.66 -0.70 8.91
C VAL A 52 -5.70 0.39 9.20
N HIS A 53 -6.15 0.48 10.46
CA HIS A 53 -7.14 1.46 10.93
C HIS A 53 -6.60 2.18 12.17
N PRO A 54 -5.86 3.31 12.00
CA PRO A 54 -5.12 3.94 13.08
C PRO A 54 -6.00 4.54 14.18
N ASP A 55 -7.26 4.86 13.88
CA ASP A 55 -8.20 5.53 14.81
C ASP A 55 -8.97 4.56 15.71
N HIS A 56 -9.06 3.28 15.32
CA HIS A 56 -9.87 2.28 16.01
C HIS A 56 -9.08 1.01 16.39
N LEU A 57 -7.96 0.72 15.72
CA LEU A 57 -7.15 -0.48 15.89
C LEU A 57 -5.66 -0.15 16.05
N ASP A 58 -5.27 0.25 17.27
CA ASP A 58 -3.92 0.73 17.62
C ASP A 58 -2.76 -0.25 17.40
N SER A 59 -3.02 -1.53 17.15
CA SER A 59 -2.01 -2.58 17.03
C SER A 59 -2.32 -3.57 15.89
N TYR A 60 -3.34 -3.31 15.07
CA TYR A 60 -3.65 -4.13 13.92
C TYR A 60 -2.82 -3.64 12.73
N LEU A 61 -1.92 -4.52 12.29
CA LEU A 61 -0.89 -4.22 11.30
C LEU A 61 -1.32 -4.79 9.95
N LYS A 62 -0.91 -4.12 8.87
CA LYS A 62 -1.10 -4.59 7.49
C LYS A 62 -0.51 -6.00 7.30
N PRO A 63 -1.03 -6.79 6.36
CA PRO A 63 -0.48 -8.10 6.02
C PRO A 63 1.04 -8.05 5.80
N GLY A 64 1.77 -9.05 6.29
CA GLY A 64 3.23 -9.14 6.19
C GLY A 64 4.02 -8.42 7.28
N LEU A 65 3.52 -7.31 7.83
CA LEU A 65 4.22 -6.56 8.88
C LEU A 65 4.39 -7.33 10.21
N PRO A 66 3.44 -8.16 10.67
CA PRO A 66 3.68 -9.02 11.84
C PRO A 66 4.90 -9.94 11.66
N TRP A 67 5.11 -10.47 10.44
CA TRP A 67 6.29 -11.28 10.13
C TRP A 67 7.57 -10.46 10.13
N MET A 68 7.54 -9.23 9.61
CA MET A 68 8.69 -8.32 9.70
C MET A 68 9.08 -8.05 11.16
N VAL A 69 8.12 -7.87 12.06
CA VAL A 69 8.41 -7.70 13.51
C VAL A 69 9.09 -8.94 14.08
N VAL A 70 8.61 -10.15 13.74
CA VAL A 70 9.25 -11.41 14.17
C VAL A 70 10.68 -11.51 13.65
N ILE A 71 10.90 -11.28 12.36
CA ILE A 71 12.24 -11.32 11.74
C ILE A 71 13.17 -10.32 12.43
N LEU A 72 12.71 -9.08 12.63
CA LEU A 72 13.48 -8.01 13.27
C LEU A 72 13.89 -8.38 14.71
N THR A 73 13.04 -9.11 15.42
CA THR A 73 13.31 -9.61 16.79
C THR A 73 14.53 -10.53 16.82
N ILE A 74 14.80 -11.24 15.73
CA ILE A 74 15.93 -12.15 15.61
C ILE A 74 17.11 -11.39 15.01
N VAL A 75 16.90 -10.69 13.91
CA VAL A 75 17.96 -10.04 13.14
C VAL A 75 18.68 -8.96 13.95
N ALA A 76 17.97 -8.04 14.61
CA ALA A 76 18.61 -6.93 15.30
C ALA A 76 19.48 -7.39 16.50
N PRO A 77 18.99 -8.26 17.40
CA PRO A 77 19.84 -8.81 18.46
C PRO A 77 20.96 -9.71 17.94
N THR A 78 20.74 -10.48 16.88
CA THR A 78 21.78 -11.36 16.31
C THR A 78 22.92 -10.56 15.69
N LEU A 79 22.62 -9.50 14.93
CA LEU A 79 23.64 -8.61 14.38
C LEU A 79 24.44 -7.93 15.49
N HIS A 80 23.77 -7.50 16.57
CA HIS A 80 24.44 -6.92 17.72
C HIS A 80 25.30 -7.94 18.47
N ALA A 81 24.81 -9.17 18.67
CA ALA A 81 25.59 -10.25 19.27
C ALA A 81 26.83 -10.61 18.43
N ALA A 82 26.70 -10.63 17.10
CA ALA A 82 27.83 -10.83 16.19
C ALA A 82 28.87 -9.71 16.33
N TYR A 83 28.43 -8.44 16.41
CA TYR A 83 29.33 -7.32 16.70
C TYR A 83 30.06 -7.50 18.04
N LEU A 84 29.34 -7.86 19.12
CA LEU A 84 29.95 -8.08 20.43
C LEU A 84 30.90 -9.29 20.46
N TYR A 85 30.69 -10.29 19.61
CA TYR A 85 31.58 -11.44 19.48
C TYR A 85 32.94 -11.04 18.89
N PHE A 86 32.98 -10.12 17.92
CA PHE A 86 34.22 -9.69 17.27
C PHE A 86 34.93 -8.55 18.00
N GLU A 87 34.17 -7.57 18.52
CA GLU A 87 34.72 -6.29 19.03
C GLU A 87 34.42 -6.09 20.53
N GLY A 88 33.58 -6.94 21.12
CA GLY A 88 33.10 -6.78 22.48
C GLY A 88 33.97 -7.45 23.55
N PRO A 89 33.69 -7.18 24.83
CA PRO A 89 34.38 -7.81 25.94
C PRO A 89 34.06 -9.31 26.01
N ALA A 90 35.10 -10.15 25.87
CA ALA A 90 35.01 -11.61 25.77
C ALA A 90 34.27 -12.29 26.93
N ASP A 91 34.30 -11.69 28.12
CA ASP A 91 33.78 -12.31 29.34
C ASP A 91 32.27 -12.12 29.55
N ILE A 92 31.66 -11.10 28.92
CA ILE A 92 30.28 -10.68 29.23
C ILE A 92 29.37 -10.54 28.02
N TRP A 93 29.89 -10.69 26.79
CA TRP A 93 29.12 -10.46 25.57
C TRP A 93 27.85 -11.33 25.47
N MET A 94 27.89 -12.58 25.93
CA MET A 94 26.74 -13.49 25.92
C MET A 94 25.59 -12.97 26.80
N TRP A 95 25.91 -12.41 27.97
CA TRP A 95 24.91 -11.83 28.87
C TRP A 95 24.26 -10.60 28.24
N ILE A 96 25.07 -9.72 27.66
CA ILE A 96 24.59 -8.52 26.96
C ILE A 96 23.67 -8.91 25.79
N ALA A 97 24.07 -9.90 24.98
CA ALA A 97 23.26 -10.42 23.88
C ALA A 97 21.93 -11.03 24.38
N GLY A 98 21.97 -11.77 25.49
CA GLY A 98 20.78 -12.33 26.13
C GLY A 98 19.77 -11.24 26.53
N PHE A 99 20.21 -10.21 27.26
CA PHE A 99 19.34 -9.08 27.62
C PHE A 99 18.83 -8.33 26.39
N ASN A 100 19.68 -8.13 25.37
CA ASN A 100 19.28 -7.49 24.11
C ASN A 100 18.32 -8.33 23.25
N THR A 101 18.15 -9.62 23.56
CA THR A 101 17.18 -10.48 22.89
C THR A 101 15.86 -10.54 23.67
N LEU A 102 15.93 -10.58 25.01
CA LEU A 102 14.74 -10.69 25.87
C LEU A 102 13.77 -9.52 25.71
N ILE A 103 14.28 -8.28 25.64
CA ILE A 103 13.43 -7.10 25.50
C ILE A 103 12.67 -7.11 24.15
N PRO A 104 13.34 -7.24 22.99
CA PRO A 104 12.65 -7.43 21.71
C PRO A 104 11.64 -8.56 21.72
N LEU A 105 11.98 -9.71 22.30
CA LEU A 105 11.09 -10.86 22.33
C LEU A 105 9.81 -10.59 23.13
N ALA A 106 9.93 -9.95 24.30
CA ALA A 106 8.78 -9.55 25.11
C ALA A 106 7.90 -8.52 24.38
N MET A 107 8.50 -7.53 23.72
CA MET A 107 7.77 -6.52 22.94
C MET A 107 7.07 -7.12 21.73
N THR A 108 7.73 -8.02 20.99
CA THR A 108 7.14 -8.76 19.87
C THR A 108 5.96 -9.60 20.33
N GLY A 109 6.13 -10.38 21.41
CA GLY A 109 5.04 -11.17 21.98
C GLY A 109 3.83 -10.32 22.32
N ARG A 110 4.04 -9.19 23.02
CA ARG A 110 2.97 -8.24 23.34
C ARG A 110 2.28 -7.67 22.10
N THR A 111 3.05 -7.27 21.09
CA THR A 111 2.54 -6.73 19.82
C THR A 111 1.72 -7.76 19.07
N LEU A 112 2.21 -8.99 18.94
CA LEU A 112 1.51 -10.08 18.26
C LEU A 112 0.22 -10.47 18.98
N ILE A 113 0.21 -10.54 20.31
CA ILE A 113 -1.00 -10.83 21.08
C ILE A 113 -2.06 -9.75 20.83
N ARG A 114 -1.68 -8.47 20.86
CA ARG A 114 -2.59 -7.35 20.58
C ARG A 114 -3.10 -7.40 19.14
N HIS A 115 -2.21 -7.64 18.18
CA HIS A 115 -2.54 -7.82 16.77
C HIS A 115 -3.59 -8.90 16.57
N HIS A 116 -3.41 -10.10 17.16
CA HIS A 116 -4.36 -11.20 17.01
C HIS A 116 -5.72 -10.90 17.65
N ARG A 117 -5.74 -10.27 18.83
CA ARG A 117 -7.00 -9.85 19.47
C ARG A 117 -7.75 -8.83 18.62
N GLN A 118 -7.05 -7.83 18.10
CA GLN A 118 -7.64 -6.80 17.25
C GLN A 118 -8.04 -7.35 15.88
N LYS A 119 -7.29 -8.31 15.31
CA LYS A 119 -7.68 -9.02 14.08
C LYS A 119 -9.03 -9.74 14.25
N ARG A 120 -9.24 -10.41 15.38
CA ARG A 120 -10.53 -11.06 15.68
C ARG A 120 -11.66 -10.04 15.77
N ARG A 121 -11.40 -8.90 16.42
CA ARG A 121 -12.37 -7.81 16.53
C ARG A 121 -12.70 -7.21 15.15
N TYR A 122 -11.68 -6.92 14.35
CA TYR A 122 -11.79 -6.43 12.98
C TYR A 122 -12.69 -7.30 12.10
N ILE A 123 -12.48 -8.62 12.13
CA ILE A 123 -13.31 -9.60 11.41
C ILE A 123 -14.72 -9.66 11.99
N LYS A 124 -14.86 -9.66 13.32
CA LYS A 124 -16.15 -9.73 13.99
C LYS A 124 -17.03 -8.51 13.70
N GLU A 125 -16.42 -7.33 13.61
CA GLU A 125 -17.13 -6.07 13.32
C GLU A 125 -17.40 -5.88 11.82
N GLY A 126 -16.86 -6.76 10.96
CA GLY A 126 -17.05 -6.74 9.51
C GLY A 126 -16.22 -5.67 8.79
N HIS A 127 -15.21 -5.10 9.44
CA HIS A 127 -14.35 -4.06 8.83
C HIS A 127 -13.58 -4.56 7.61
N ASP A 128 -13.31 -5.87 7.53
CA ASP A 128 -12.75 -6.48 6.33
C ASP A 128 -13.68 -6.43 5.13
N VAL A 129 -14.98 -6.55 5.36
CA VAL A 129 -16.01 -6.43 4.32
C VAL A 129 -16.16 -4.97 3.90
N GLU A 130 -16.08 -4.02 4.85
CA GLU A 130 -16.08 -2.58 4.55
C GLU A 130 -14.88 -2.16 3.67
N ASP A 131 -13.69 -2.69 3.95
CA ASP A 131 -12.49 -2.45 3.14
C ASP A 131 -12.65 -3.03 1.73
N LEU A 132 -13.29 -4.21 1.60
CA LEU A 132 -13.63 -4.81 0.30
C LEU A 132 -14.65 -3.98 -0.48
N ILE A 133 -15.73 -3.53 0.18
CA ILE A 133 -16.75 -2.62 -0.38
C ILE A 133 -16.08 -1.36 -0.91
N SER A 134 -15.21 -0.74 -0.11
CA SER A 134 -14.49 0.48 -0.49
C SER A 134 -13.59 0.25 -1.70
N THR A 135 -12.91 -0.89 -1.75
CA THR A 135 -12.08 -1.28 -2.89
C THR A 135 -12.89 -1.48 -4.17
N ILE A 136 -14.06 -2.12 -4.08
CA ILE A 136 -14.94 -2.33 -5.23
C ILE A 136 -15.53 -1.01 -5.70
N LYS A 137 -15.97 -0.12 -4.80
CA LYS A 137 -16.42 1.24 -5.15
C LYS A 137 -15.37 2.01 -5.93
N ALA A 138 -14.10 1.95 -5.50
CA ALA A 138 -13.00 2.60 -6.21
C ALA A 138 -12.74 1.98 -7.61
N LYS A 139 -12.93 0.67 -7.76
CA LYS A 139 -12.84 0.00 -9.08
C LYS A 139 -13.99 0.44 -9.99
N ILE A 140 -15.23 0.48 -9.49
CA ILE A 140 -16.39 0.94 -10.25
C ILE A 140 -16.16 2.37 -10.75
N SER A 141 -15.77 3.29 -9.87
CA SER A 141 -15.51 4.68 -10.28
C SER A 141 -14.39 4.79 -11.31
N THR A 142 -13.37 3.92 -11.22
CA THR A 142 -12.31 3.86 -12.25
C THR A 142 -12.86 3.38 -13.59
N VAL A 143 -13.74 2.37 -13.60
CA VAL A 143 -14.40 1.91 -14.84
C VAL A 143 -15.26 3.01 -15.44
N GLU A 144 -16.04 3.72 -14.62
CA GLU A 144 -16.88 4.84 -15.07
C GLU A 144 -16.05 5.94 -15.73
N VAL A 145 -14.94 6.36 -15.11
CA VAL A 145 -14.01 7.33 -15.72
C VAL A 145 -13.47 6.83 -17.07
N ARG A 146 -13.22 5.53 -17.22
CA ARG A 146 -12.77 4.96 -18.50
C ARG A 146 -13.87 4.92 -19.55
N LEU A 147 -15.10 4.64 -19.16
CA LEU A 147 -16.25 4.71 -20.05
C LEU A 147 -16.45 6.14 -20.55
N ASP A 148 -16.37 7.14 -19.67
CA ASP A 148 -16.47 8.56 -20.05
C ASP A 148 -15.37 8.96 -21.04
N LEU A 149 -14.13 8.51 -20.81
CA LEU A 149 -13.01 8.76 -21.72
C LEU A 149 -13.16 8.05 -23.07
N LEU A 150 -13.66 6.82 -23.10
CA LEU A 150 -13.92 6.10 -24.35
C LEU A 150 -15.05 6.77 -25.13
N SER A 151 -16.09 7.26 -24.45
CA SER A 151 -17.16 8.02 -25.06
C SER A 151 -16.66 9.35 -25.64
N LEU A 152 -15.74 10.02 -24.95
CA LEU A 152 -15.07 11.20 -25.50
C LEU A 152 -14.23 10.82 -26.73
N VAL A 153 -13.47 9.73 -26.68
CA VAL A 153 -12.66 9.26 -27.81
C VAL A 153 -13.52 8.89 -29.01
N SER A 154 -14.66 8.23 -28.81
CA SER A 154 -15.58 7.88 -29.90
C SER A 154 -16.22 9.10 -30.55
N THR A 155 -16.45 10.18 -29.78
CA THR A 155 -16.92 11.47 -30.31
C THR A 155 -15.81 12.28 -31.00
N LEU A 156 -14.56 12.17 -30.56
CA LEU A 156 -13.40 12.82 -31.19
C LEU A 156 -12.95 12.12 -32.49
N HIS A 157 -13.26 10.83 -32.67
CA HIS A 157 -13.02 10.08 -33.91
C HIS A 157 -14.00 10.47 -35.03
N TYR A 158 -14.16 11.77 -35.29
CA TYR A 158 -15.09 12.32 -36.28
C TYR A 158 -14.45 13.40 -37.18
N GLU A 159 -13.70 12.90 -38.15
CA GLU A 159 -13.55 13.30 -39.56
C GLU A 159 -12.13 12.88 -39.99
N PRO A 160 -11.98 12.06 -41.05
CA PRO A 160 -10.64 11.68 -41.52
C PRO A 160 -9.88 12.97 -41.84
N GLU A 161 -8.68 13.11 -41.28
CA GLU A 161 -7.90 14.32 -41.52
C GLU A 161 -7.56 14.39 -43.01
N SER A 162 -7.45 15.61 -43.55
CA SER A 162 -7.26 15.80 -45.00
C SER A 162 -6.05 15.03 -45.57
N TRP A 163 -5.01 14.76 -44.77
CA TRP A 163 -3.89 13.91 -45.17
C TRP A 163 -4.21 12.41 -45.17
N GLU A 164 -5.11 11.93 -44.31
CA GLU A 164 -5.57 10.53 -44.24
C GLU A 164 -6.40 10.16 -45.47
N ILE A 165 -7.24 11.10 -45.91
CA ILE A 165 -7.99 11.00 -47.17
C ILE A 165 -7.00 10.93 -48.36
N LEU A 166 -5.97 11.78 -48.36
CA LEU A 166 -4.93 11.80 -49.40
C LEU A 166 -4.03 10.55 -49.38
N ALA A 167 -3.83 9.93 -48.21
CA ALA A 167 -3.12 8.67 -48.05
C ALA A 167 -3.94 7.45 -48.52
N GLY A 168 -5.23 7.65 -48.83
CA GLY A 168 -6.12 6.59 -49.32
C GLY A 168 -6.51 5.59 -48.23
N LEU A 169 -6.56 6.02 -46.96
CA LEU A 169 -7.10 5.18 -45.90
C LEU A 169 -8.58 4.89 -46.21
N PRO A 170 -9.00 3.62 -46.29
CA PRO A 170 -10.39 3.29 -46.57
C PRO A 170 -11.29 3.76 -45.43
N GLU A 171 -12.43 4.37 -45.75
CA GLU A 171 -13.43 4.81 -44.77
C GLU A 171 -13.81 3.67 -43.79
N ASP A 172 -13.86 2.42 -44.30
CA ASP A 172 -14.09 1.19 -43.52
C ASP A 172 -13.15 1.03 -42.31
N SER A 173 -11.93 1.57 -42.36
CA SER A 173 -10.96 1.47 -41.25
C SER A 173 -11.36 2.29 -40.02
N PHE A 174 -12.09 3.40 -40.22
CA PHE A 174 -12.59 4.24 -39.13
C PHE A 174 -13.86 3.65 -38.49
N ASP A 175 -14.71 3.01 -39.31
CA ASP A 175 -15.88 2.27 -38.83
C ASP A 175 -15.48 1.06 -37.97
N LEU A 176 -14.43 0.33 -38.37
CA LEU A 176 -13.88 -0.78 -37.57
C LEU A 176 -13.37 -0.33 -36.20
N LYS A 177 -12.68 0.82 -36.11
CA LYS A 177 -12.23 1.38 -34.83
C LYS A 177 -13.41 1.81 -33.94
N ARG A 178 -14.47 2.38 -34.52
CA ARG A 178 -15.69 2.73 -33.79
C ARG A 178 -16.39 1.49 -33.23
N GLU A 179 -16.46 0.42 -34.02
CA GLU A 179 -17.01 -0.85 -33.58
C GLU A 179 -16.18 -1.45 -32.42
N GLU A 180 -14.84 -1.36 -32.50
CA GLU A 180 -13.94 -1.81 -31.45
C GLU A 180 -14.11 -1.02 -30.14
N ILE A 181 -14.19 0.32 -30.22
CA ILE A 181 -14.46 1.18 -29.05
C ILE A 181 -15.82 0.82 -28.43
N THR A 182 -16.88 0.70 -29.24
CA THR A 182 -18.23 0.35 -28.77
C THR A 182 -18.24 -1.02 -28.08
N LYS A 183 -17.49 -1.98 -28.62
CA LYS A 183 -17.35 -3.32 -28.02
C LYS A 183 -16.65 -3.26 -26.66
N VAL A 184 -15.59 -2.45 -26.53
CA VAL A 184 -14.89 -2.26 -25.25
C VAL A 184 -15.76 -1.52 -24.24
N GLU A 185 -16.47 -0.47 -24.65
CA GLU A 185 -17.44 0.25 -23.81
C GLU A 185 -18.51 -0.70 -23.26
N LYS A 186 -19.15 -1.50 -24.11
CA LYS A 186 -20.14 -2.49 -23.69
C LYS A 186 -19.55 -3.48 -22.68
N SER A 187 -18.37 -4.01 -22.96
CA SER A 187 -17.65 -4.96 -22.11
C SER A 187 -17.28 -4.36 -20.74
N LEU A 188 -16.99 -3.05 -20.66
CA LEU A 188 -16.73 -2.34 -19.42
C LEU A 188 -18.01 -2.01 -18.65
N SER A 189 -19.10 -1.66 -19.34
CA SER A 189 -20.41 -1.46 -18.73
C SER A 189 -20.95 -2.74 -18.08
N GLU A 190 -20.78 -3.88 -18.76
CA GLU A 190 -21.11 -5.20 -18.20
C GLU A 190 -20.28 -5.47 -16.93
N LEU A 191 -18.97 -5.19 -16.97
CA LEU A 191 -18.09 -5.33 -15.81
C LEU A 191 -18.50 -4.44 -14.62
N ALA A 192 -18.87 -3.17 -14.88
CA ALA A 192 -19.36 -2.25 -13.85
C ALA A 192 -20.66 -2.76 -13.22
N THR A 193 -21.56 -3.33 -14.03
CA THR A 193 -22.81 -3.96 -13.56
C THR A 193 -22.51 -5.15 -12.66
N GLU A 194 -21.58 -6.03 -13.05
CA GLU A 194 -21.19 -7.17 -12.22
C GLU A 194 -20.55 -6.75 -10.89
N PHE A 195 -19.67 -5.75 -10.90
CA PHE A 195 -19.12 -5.18 -9.66
C PHE A 195 -20.22 -4.56 -8.78
N THR A 196 -21.22 -3.92 -9.37
CA THR A 196 -22.37 -3.34 -8.64
C THR A 196 -23.21 -4.42 -7.96
N ASN A 197 -23.44 -5.55 -8.64
CA ASN A 197 -24.15 -6.70 -8.06
C ASN A 197 -23.37 -7.29 -6.88
N VAL A 198 -22.05 -7.44 -7.02
CA VAL A 198 -21.18 -7.88 -5.91
C VAL A 198 -21.20 -6.89 -4.76
N LEU A 199 -21.15 -5.60 -5.05
CA LEU A 199 -21.24 -4.53 -4.05
C LEU A 199 -22.52 -4.64 -3.22
N HIS A 200 -23.66 -4.83 -3.89
CA HIS A 200 -24.94 -5.02 -3.22
C HIS A 200 -24.94 -6.26 -2.32
N GLY A 201 -24.42 -7.39 -2.82
CA GLY A 201 -24.29 -8.61 -2.03
C GLY A 201 -23.36 -8.46 -0.81
N LEU A 202 -22.29 -7.66 -0.91
CA LEU A 202 -21.41 -7.37 0.23
C LEU A 202 -22.06 -6.45 1.25
N ASP A 203 -22.82 -5.42 0.83
CA ASP A 203 -23.55 -4.52 1.73
C ASP A 203 -24.65 -5.29 2.50
N GLU A 204 -25.38 -6.17 1.82
CA GLU A 204 -26.36 -7.07 2.46
C GLU A 204 -25.67 -8.03 3.43
N GLY A 205 -24.58 -8.67 2.98
CA GLY A 205 -23.78 -9.58 3.79
C GLY A 205 -23.20 -8.92 5.05
N LEU A 206 -22.71 -7.68 4.95
CA LEU A 206 -22.22 -6.91 6.09
C LEU A 206 -23.31 -6.68 7.14
N THR A 207 -24.54 -6.40 6.68
CA THR A 207 -25.69 -6.22 7.58
C THR A 207 -26.00 -7.52 8.32
N GLN A 208 -26.04 -8.66 7.62
CA GLN A 208 -26.27 -9.98 8.20
C GLN A 208 -25.18 -10.39 9.21
N ILE A 209 -23.91 -10.07 8.93
CA ILE A 209 -22.78 -10.31 9.85
C ILE A 209 -22.95 -9.51 11.14
N ARG A 210 -23.32 -8.23 11.04
CA ARG A 210 -23.52 -7.34 12.19
C ARG A 210 -24.69 -7.76 13.07
N GLU A 211 -25.74 -8.27 12.46
CA GLU A 211 -26.91 -8.83 13.15
C GLU A 211 -26.62 -10.21 13.76
N GLY A 212 -25.49 -10.83 13.40
CA GLY A 212 -25.12 -12.18 13.84
C GLY A 212 -26.02 -13.27 13.26
N ALA A 213 -26.68 -12.99 12.13
CA ALA A 213 -27.68 -13.87 11.52
C ALA A 213 -27.04 -15.07 10.78
N GLN A 214 -25.85 -14.90 10.22
CA GLN A 214 -25.13 -15.92 9.46
C GLN A 214 -23.62 -15.83 9.66
N ASP A 215 -22.93 -16.93 9.36
CA ASP A 215 -21.48 -17.00 9.44
C ASP A 215 -20.83 -16.24 8.27
N ARG A 216 -19.83 -15.41 8.58
CA ARG A 216 -19.12 -14.55 7.63
C ARG A 216 -18.58 -15.35 6.44
N ASP A 217 -17.94 -16.48 6.73
CA ASP A 217 -17.23 -17.25 5.69
C ASP A 217 -18.22 -17.85 4.69
N GLN A 218 -19.44 -18.17 5.12
CA GLN A 218 -20.50 -18.67 4.24
C GLN A 218 -21.05 -17.58 3.32
N ILE A 219 -21.25 -16.36 3.84
CA ILE A 219 -21.67 -15.20 3.06
C ILE A 219 -20.61 -14.81 2.03
N LEU A 220 -19.33 -14.74 2.46
CA LEU A 220 -18.26 -14.23 1.64
C LEU A 220 -17.73 -15.23 0.61
N ALA A 221 -17.78 -16.55 0.87
CA ALA A 221 -17.24 -17.55 -0.04
C ALA A 221 -17.67 -17.39 -1.53
N PRO A 222 -18.97 -17.27 -1.86
CA PRO A 222 -19.40 -17.08 -3.25
C PRO A 222 -19.02 -15.71 -3.82
N LEU A 223 -19.02 -14.67 -2.98
CA LEU A 223 -18.68 -13.30 -3.38
C LEU A 223 -17.18 -13.17 -3.67
N VAL A 224 -16.32 -13.77 -2.86
CA VAL A 224 -14.86 -13.75 -3.05
C VAL A 224 -14.46 -14.44 -4.35
N GLN A 225 -15.05 -15.59 -4.67
CA GLN A 225 -14.81 -16.25 -5.96
C GLN A 225 -15.21 -15.36 -7.14
N THR A 226 -16.33 -14.66 -7.03
CA THR A 226 -16.79 -13.72 -8.05
C THR A 226 -15.83 -12.52 -8.15
N ILE A 227 -15.38 -11.97 -7.03
CA ILE A 227 -14.40 -10.86 -7.00
C ILE A 227 -13.08 -11.25 -7.64
N GLU A 228 -12.57 -12.47 -7.38
CA GLU A 228 -11.33 -12.95 -7.99
C GLU A 228 -11.44 -13.09 -9.51
N ARG A 229 -12.56 -13.65 -10.00
CA ARG A 229 -12.86 -13.69 -11.44
C ARG A 229 -12.92 -12.28 -12.03
N LEU A 230 -13.70 -11.39 -11.42
CA LEU A 230 -13.87 -10.01 -11.86
C LEU A 230 -12.56 -9.22 -11.84
N ARG A 231 -11.66 -9.51 -10.91
CA ARG A 231 -10.35 -8.87 -10.85
C ARG A 231 -9.51 -9.19 -12.09
N ALA A 232 -9.48 -10.45 -12.51
CA ALA A 232 -8.74 -10.86 -13.71
C ALA A 232 -9.33 -10.19 -14.98
N GLU A 233 -10.65 -10.13 -15.07
CA GLU A 233 -11.33 -9.45 -16.17
C GLU A 233 -11.09 -7.94 -16.17
N TYR A 234 -11.13 -7.31 -14.99
CA TYR A 234 -10.86 -5.89 -14.81
C TYR A 234 -9.46 -5.52 -15.31
N ASP A 235 -8.42 -6.23 -14.87
CA ASP A 235 -7.04 -5.89 -15.22
C ASP A 235 -6.84 -5.99 -16.76
N SER A 236 -7.39 -7.03 -17.39
CA SER A 236 -7.36 -7.22 -18.85
C SER A 236 -8.11 -6.11 -19.60
N LYS A 237 -9.38 -5.85 -19.22
CA LYS A 237 -10.23 -4.87 -19.90
C LYS A 237 -9.73 -3.42 -19.72
N MET A 238 -9.14 -3.09 -18.57
CA MET A 238 -8.52 -1.78 -18.33
C MET A 238 -7.31 -1.53 -19.22
N VAL A 239 -6.48 -2.56 -19.48
CA VAL A 239 -5.34 -2.44 -20.39
C VAL A 239 -5.80 -2.15 -21.82
N THR A 240 -6.79 -2.90 -22.31
CA THR A 240 -7.36 -2.67 -23.66
C THR A 240 -7.97 -1.29 -23.79
N ALA A 241 -8.75 -0.85 -22.79
CA ALA A 241 -9.35 0.48 -22.79
C ALA A 241 -8.28 1.58 -22.77
N GLN A 242 -7.23 1.45 -21.94
CA GLN A 242 -6.11 2.40 -21.92
C GLN A 242 -5.39 2.47 -23.27
N ALA A 243 -5.19 1.32 -23.95
CA ALA A 243 -4.53 1.30 -25.26
C ALA A 243 -5.31 2.14 -26.28
N LEU A 244 -6.62 1.92 -26.39
CA LEU A 244 -7.50 2.69 -27.29
C LEU A 244 -7.53 4.18 -26.95
N ILE A 245 -7.64 4.52 -25.65
CA ILE A 245 -7.59 5.91 -25.18
C ILE A 245 -6.27 6.59 -25.58
N THR A 246 -5.14 5.88 -25.41
CA THR A 246 -3.79 6.42 -25.69
C THR A 246 -3.49 6.47 -27.18
N GLU A 247 -4.17 5.69 -28.02
CA GLU A 247 -4.00 5.83 -29.47
C GLU A 247 -4.59 7.15 -29.97
N VAL A 248 -5.72 7.59 -29.39
CA VAL A 248 -6.49 8.74 -29.90
C VAL A 248 -6.15 10.04 -29.18
N LEU A 249 -6.11 10.06 -27.84
CA LEU A 249 -5.97 11.31 -27.08
C LEU A 249 -4.63 12.04 -27.23
N PRO A 250 -3.46 11.38 -27.35
CA PRO A 250 -2.20 12.08 -27.63
C PRO A 250 -2.18 12.76 -28.99
N GLY A 251 -2.93 12.24 -29.98
CA GLY A 251 -3.11 12.89 -31.28
C GLY A 251 -3.97 14.15 -31.18
N VAL A 252 -5.00 14.14 -30.33
CA VAL A 252 -5.94 15.27 -30.13
C VAL A 252 -5.38 16.35 -29.19
N LEU A 253 -4.62 15.97 -28.15
CA LEU A 253 -4.02 16.91 -27.20
C LEU A 253 -2.60 17.35 -27.60
N GLY A 254 -1.99 16.68 -28.59
CA GLY A 254 -0.62 16.91 -29.03
C GLY A 254 -0.47 17.66 -30.35
N SER A 255 -1.55 17.97 -31.08
CA SER A 255 -1.43 18.54 -32.43
C SER A 255 -1.55 20.07 -32.54
N GLU A 256 -2.40 20.80 -31.79
CA GLU A 256 -2.58 22.25 -32.09
C GLU A 256 -2.98 23.21 -30.93
N GLN A 257 -2.39 23.15 -29.73
CA GLN A 257 -2.62 24.23 -28.71
C GLN A 257 -1.39 24.72 -27.93
N PHE A 258 -0.18 24.58 -28.47
CA PHE A 258 1.00 25.22 -27.88
C PHE A 258 2.01 25.74 -28.92
N PHE A 259 1.57 26.42 -29.98
CA PHE A 259 2.40 27.41 -30.69
C PHE A 259 1.54 28.49 -31.34
#